data_AF-A0A915KEL1-F1
#
_entry.id   AF-A0A915KEL1-F1
#
_cell.length_a   1.000
_cell.length_b   1.000
_cell.length_c   1.000
_cell.angle_alpha   90.00
_cell.angle_beta   90.00
_cell.angle_gamma   90.00
#
_symmetry.space_group_name_H-M   'P 1'
#
loop_
_entity.id
_entity.type
_entity.pdbx_description
1 polymer ?
#
loop_
_entity_poly.entity_id
_entity_poly.type
_entity_poly.pdbx_seq_one_letter_code
_entity_poly.pdbx_strand_id
1 'polypeptide(L)' 'MSDTCKNKCISSDYKEGDLKKGEAVCVDRCVAKYLQVHEDLGKRLSQMTQQDEQTMQKLQHQNPLS' A
#
# COMPACT_ATOMS: atom_id res chain seq x y z
N MET A 1 3.45 7.52 -2.53
CA MET A 1 2.96 8.30 -1.36
C MET A 1 2.72 9.77 -1.70
N SER A 2 3.75 10.54 -2.02
CA SER A 2 3.65 12.01 -2.22
C SER A 2 2.57 12.41 -3.23
N ASP A 3 2.63 11.90 -4.46
CA ASP A 3 1.64 12.21 -5.50
C ASP A 3 0.22 11.78 -5.11
N THR A 4 0.09 10.64 -4.43
CA THR A 4 -1.20 10.15 -3.93
C THR A 4 -1.82 11.13 -2.95
N CYS A 5 -1.03 11.63 -1.99
CA CYS A 5 -1.54 12.58 -1.00
C CYS A 5 -1.75 13.97 -1.59
N LYS A 6 -0.88 14.42 -2.49
CA LYS A 6 -1.09 15.65 -3.25
C LYS A 6 -2.44 15.60 -3.99
N ASN A 7 -2.67 14.56 -4.79
CA ASN A 7 -3.89 14.42 -5.59
C ASN A 7 -5.16 14.25 -4.74
N LYS A 8 -5.04 13.74 -3.50
CA LYS A 8 -6.18 13.57 -2.58
C LYS A 8 -6.49 14.82 -1.75
N CYS A 9 -5.48 15.61 -1.43
CA CYS A 9 -5.59 16.66 -0.41
C CYS A 9 -5.39 18.07 -0.93
N ILE A 10 -4.75 18.25 -2.09
CA ILE A 10 -4.47 19.57 -2.65
C ILE A 10 -5.35 19.77 -3.88
N SER A 11 -6.13 20.84 -3.89
CA SER A 11 -6.95 21.20 -5.05
C SER A 11 -6.06 21.52 -6.25
N SER A 12 -6.48 21.13 -7.45
CA SER A 12 -5.83 21.57 -8.69
C SER A 12 -6.11 23.04 -9.02
N ASP A 13 -7.11 23.65 -8.38
CA ASP A 13 -7.40 25.08 -8.44
C ASP A 13 -6.59 25.81 -7.36
N TYR A 14 -5.37 26.21 -7.73
CA TYR A 14 -4.42 26.91 -6.88
C TYR A 14 -4.76 28.40 -6.81
N LYS A 15 -5.39 28.82 -5.71
CA LYS A 15 -5.74 30.24 -5.47
C LYS A 15 -4.69 31.00 -4.68
N GLU A 16 -3.87 30.29 -3.93
CA GLU A 16 -2.82 30.82 -3.05
C GLU A 16 -1.65 29.82 -2.97
N GLY A 17 -0.46 30.30 -2.57
CA GLY A 17 0.76 29.48 -2.50
C GLY A 17 0.91 28.67 -1.22
N ASP A 18 0.23 29.09 -0.14
CA ASP A 18 0.26 28.42 1.15
C ASP A 18 -0.81 27.34 1.24
N LEU A 19 -0.52 26.29 2.02
CA LEU A 19 -1.52 25.27 2.31
C LEU A 19 -2.59 25.82 3.25
N LYS A 20 -3.86 25.61 2.88
CA LYS A 20 -4.96 25.85 3.81
C LYS A 20 -4.85 24.91 4.98
N LYS A 21 -5.34 25.34 6.16
CA LYS A 21 -5.42 24.48 7.36
C LYS A 21 -6.04 23.10 7.07
N GLY A 22 -7.07 23.06 6.23
CA GLY A 22 -7.71 21.80 5.82
C GLY A 22 -6.81 20.90 4.97
N GLU A 23 -6.02 21.47 4.07
CA GLU A 23 -5.08 20.75 3.21
C GLU A 23 -3.93 20.16 4.03
N ALA A 24 -3.36 20.95 4.95
CA ALA A 24 -2.31 20.49 5.86
C ALA A 24 -2.78 19.29 6.70
N VAL A 25 -3.94 19.41 7.37
CA VAL A 25 -4.52 18.31 8.17
C VAL A 25 -4.89 17.10 7.31
N CYS A 26 -5.32 17.32 6.06
CA CYS A 26 -5.60 16.23 5.13
C CYS A 26 -4.31 15.46 4.79
N VAL A 27 -3.21 16.16 4.49
CA VAL A 27 -1.92 15.55 4.14
C VAL A 27 -1.41 14.67 5.28
N ASP A 28 -1.45 15.15 6.53
CA ASP A 28 -1.05 14.37 7.71
C ASP A 28 -1.85 13.06 7.82
N ARG A 29 -3.18 13.15 7.71
CA ARG A 29 -4.07 11.98 7.72
C ARG A 29 -3.84 11.06 6.54
N CYS A 30 -3.54 11.61 5.37
CA CYS A 30 -3.29 10.84 4.16
C CYS A 30 -2.04 9.99 4.30
N VAL A 31 -0.93 10.59 4.76
CA VAL A 31 0.34 9.86 4.96
C VAL A 31 0.17 8.74 5.98
N ALA A 32 -0.48 9.01 7.10
CA ALA A 32 -0.77 7.99 8.11
C ALA A 32 -1.56 6.80 7.53
N LYS A 33 -2.63 7.08 6.77
CA LYS A 33 -3.42 6.03 6.10
C LYS A 33 -2.63 5.28 5.01
N TYR A 34 -1.80 5.99 4.24
CA TYR A 34 -1.01 5.39 3.18
C TYR A 34 -0.03 4.37 3.76
N LEU A 35 0.67 4.73 4.84
CA LEU A 35 1.62 3.84 5.50
C LEU A 35 0.92 2.62 6.12
N GLN A 36 -0.23 2.82 6.77
CA GLN A 36 -1.03 1.72 7.31
C GLN A 36 -1.42 0.72 6.21
N VAL A 37 -1.99 1.22 5.11
CA VAL A 37 -2.38 0.35 3.97
C VAL A 37 -1.17 -0.30 3.33
N HIS A 38 -0.05 0.42 3.20
CA HIS A 38 1.19 -0.13 2.66
C HIS A 38 1.72 -1.30 3.50
N GLU A 39 1.70 -1.17 4.83
CA GLU A 39 2.09 -2.24 5.75
C GLU A 39 1.17 -3.47 5.62
N ASP A 40 -0.15 -3.24 5.61
CA ASP A 40 -1.13 -4.33 5.49
C ASP A 40 -1.01 -5.06 4.15
N LEU A 41 -0.76 -4.34 3.06
CA LEU A 41 -0.49 -4.93 1.74
C LEU A 41 0.80 -5.75 1.76
N GLY A 42 1.87 -5.25 2.38
CA GLY A 42 3.12 -5.98 2.53
C GLY A 42 2.92 -7.31 3.26
N LYS A 43 2.21 -7.31 4.39
CA LYS A 43 1.88 -8.52 5.16
C LYS A 43 1.09 -9.53 4.32
N ARG A 44 0.07 -9.07 3.60
CA ARG A 44 -0.75 -9.95 2.75
C ARG A 44 0.07 -10.56 1.62
N LEU A 45 0.91 -9.76 0.95
CA LEU A 45 1.75 -10.26 -0.12
C LEU A 45 2.73 -11.32 0.39
N SER A 46 3.40 -11.09 1.52
CA SER A 46 4.30 -12.07 2.13
C SER A 46 3.58 -13.37 2.53
N GLN A 47 2.36 -13.28 3.06
CA GLN A 47 1.54 -14.46 3.38
C GLN A 47 1.19 -15.26 2.13
N MET A 48 0.81 -14.59 1.05
CA MET A 48 0.52 -15.24 -0.23
C MET A 48 1.75 -15.95 -0.80
N THR A 49 2.91 -15.29 -0.81
CA THR A 49 4.16 -15.90 -1.28
C THR A 49 4.53 -17.16 -0.48
N GLN A 50 4.43 -17.13 0.85
CA GLN A 50 4.70 -18.30 1.69
C GLN A 50 3.71 -19.44 1.42
N GLN A 51 2.44 -19.12 1.19
CA GLN A 51 1.41 -20.12 0.87
C GLN A 51 1.68 -20.76 -0.50
N ASP A 52 2.10 -19.98 -1.50
CA ASP A 52 2.46 -20.48 -2.83
C ASP A 52 3.69 -21.40 -2.76
N GLU A 53 4.73 -21.01 -2.01
CA GLU A 53 5.91 -21.85 -1.78
C GLU A 53 5.55 -23.19 -1.12
N GLN A 54 4.72 -23.17 -0.08
CA GLN A 54 4.24 -24.39 0.57
C GLN A 54 3.41 -25.27 -0.38
N THR A 55 2.60 -24.65 -1.23
CA THR A 55 1.78 -25.36 -2.21
C THR A 55 2.66 -26.03 -3.27
N MET A 56 3.67 -25.31 -3.76
CA MET A 56 4.66 -25.84 -4.71
C MET A 56 5.48 -26.99 -4.11
N GLN A 57 5.93 -26.85 -2.85
CA GLN A 57 6.61 -27.94 -2.15
C GLN A 57 5.71 -29.18 -2.05
N LYS A 58 4.43 -29.03 -1.67
CA LYS A 58 3.50 -30.17 -1.59
C LYS A 58 3.29 -30.85 -2.96
N LEU A 59 3.20 -30.07 -4.03
CA LEU A 59 3.11 -30.59 -5.40
C LEU A 59 4.37 -31.37 -5.81
N GLN A 60 5.56 -30.91 -5.44
CA GLN A 60 6.82 -31.63 -5.70
C GLN A 60 6.89 -32.97 -4.96
N HIS A 61 6.44 -33.02 -3.70
CA HIS A 61 6.45 -34.25 -2.90
C HIS A 61 5.32 -35.24 -3.25
N GLN A 62 4.29 -34.81 -3.99
CA GLN A 62 3.16 -35.66 -4.42
C GLN A 62 3.35 -36.31 -5.79
N ASN A 63 4.51 -36.19 -6.44
CA ASN A 63 4.78 -36.89 -7.71
C ASN A 63 5.74 -38.08 -7.50
N PRO A 64 5.26 -39.28 -7.10
CA PRO A 64 6.12 -40.45 -6.86
C PRO A 64 6.55 -41.21 -8.13
N LEU A 65 6.70 -40.57 -9.29
CA LEU A 65 7.26 -41.24 -10.50
C LEU A 65 8.37 -40.42 -11.17
N SER A 66 9.58 -40.60 -10.64
CA SER A 66 10.82 -40.76 -11.43
C SER A 66 11.81 -41.58 -10.61
#